data_AF-A0A453J963-F1
#
_entry.id   AF-A0A453J963-F1
#
_cell.length_a   1.000
_cell.length_b   1.000
_cell.length_c   1.000
_cell.angle_alpha   90.00
_cell.angle_beta   90.00
_cell.angle_gamma   90.00
#
_symmetry.space_group_name_H-M   'P 1'
#
loop_
_entity.id
_entity.type
_entity.pdbx_description
1 polymer ?
#
loop_
_entity_poly.entity_id
_entity_poly.type
_entity_poly.pdbx_seq_one_letter_code
_entity_poly.pdbx_strand_id
1 'polypeptide(L)'
;AGGRDSSRLDVSPYAPPNYPLNPRRQQQLAPYRLKCDREPLNNKLGPPDFYPQTPNCPEETLTKEYVQSGYKETVEGIEEAREIVLSHISYFCKPDIVGKCKEALKKRLRAINESRAQKRKAGQVYGVPLSGSLLIKPGVYPEQRPCNEDSRRKWAEALAQPNKRLRLLSEHVPHGYRRKSLFDVLTRCNVPLLRATWFVKVTYLNQVRPTSSSISTGASDNQRSNQWTKDVVEYLQQLLDEFNLKEAHPSFKEQPSAGLISGATQVKLKHEAPSAGGDTEEPLVHFKWWYMVRLVQWHLTEELLVPSVLIEWLCYQLQ
;
A
#
# COMPACT_ATOMS: atom_id res chain seq x y z
N ALA A 1 62.41 52.85 -12.54
CA ALA A 1 62.63 51.38 -12.47
C ALA A 1 62.36 50.96 -11.03
N GLY A 2 61.53 49.94 -10.82
CA GLY A 2 60.89 49.67 -9.53
C GLY A 2 61.62 48.70 -8.59
N GLY A 3 60.99 48.45 -7.45
CA GLY A 3 61.17 47.23 -6.66
C GLY A 3 61.60 47.39 -5.19
N ARG A 4 60.59 47.49 -4.30
CA ARG A 4 60.42 46.88 -2.95
C ARG A 4 61.51 46.95 -1.85
N ASP A 5 60.96 47.27 -0.67
CA ASP A 5 61.22 46.76 0.69
C ASP A 5 62.49 47.14 1.48
N SER A 6 62.23 47.82 2.60
CA SER A 6 63.00 47.84 3.84
C SER A 6 62.11 48.42 4.94
N SER A 7 62.16 48.09 6.22
CA SER A 7 62.62 46.98 7.06
C SER A 7 62.50 47.51 8.50
N ARG A 8 62.29 46.63 9.50
CA ARG A 8 62.39 46.83 10.98
C ARG A 8 61.17 47.50 11.64
N LEU A 9 60.31 46.75 12.35
CA LEU A 9 60.43 46.16 13.70
C LEU A 9 60.54 47.22 14.81
N ASP A 10 59.43 47.40 15.54
CA ASP A 10 59.51 47.73 16.97
C ASP A 10 58.54 46.82 17.74
N VAL A 11 59.11 46.13 18.72
CA VAL A 11 58.48 45.09 19.54
C VAL A 11 57.74 45.77 20.69
N SER A 12 56.45 45.48 20.86
CA SER A 12 55.67 45.97 22.00
C SER A 12 55.85 45.04 23.22
N PRO A 13 55.98 45.59 24.46
CA PRO A 13 56.64 44.94 25.60
C PRO A 13 55.75 44.03 26.45
N TYR A 14 54.66 43.47 25.90
CA TYR A 14 53.70 42.67 26.67
C TYR A 14 53.63 41.23 26.15
N ALA A 15 54.70 40.46 26.35
CA ALA A 15 54.66 39.02 26.24
C ALA A 15 54.57 38.40 27.66
N PRO A 16 53.53 37.61 27.99
CA PRO A 16 53.54 36.79 29.20
C PRO A 16 54.53 35.62 29.04
N PRO A 17 55.06 35.05 30.14
CA PRO A 17 56.09 34.02 30.07
C PRO A 17 55.53 32.75 29.42
N ASN A 18 56.32 32.18 28.51
CA ASN A 18 56.05 30.91 27.84
C ASN A 18 55.85 29.78 28.85
N TYR A 19 54.60 29.54 29.26
CA TYR A 19 54.19 28.22 29.73
C TYR A 19 53.96 27.34 28.50
N PRO A 20 54.52 26.13 28.44
CA PRO A 20 54.20 25.19 27.37
C PRO A 20 52.72 24.80 27.52
N LEU A 21 51.85 25.46 26.75
CA LEU A 21 50.47 25.01 26.56
C LEU A 21 50.55 23.66 25.84
N ASN A 22 50.36 22.61 26.63
CA ASN A 22 50.04 21.26 26.17
C ASN A 22 49.15 21.34 24.91
N PRO A 23 49.50 20.70 23.78
CA PRO A 23 48.64 20.65 22.60
C PRO A 23 47.53 19.63 22.86
N ARG A 24 46.76 19.82 23.94
CA ARG A 24 45.43 19.24 24.00
C ARG A 24 44.67 19.93 22.88
N ARG A 25 44.44 19.18 21.79
CA ARG A 25 43.43 19.42 20.74
C ARG A 25 42.52 20.56 21.19
N GLN A 26 42.69 21.76 20.65
CA GLN A 26 41.62 22.74 20.69
C GLN A 26 40.47 22.04 19.99
N GLN A 27 39.57 21.44 20.76
CA GLN A 27 38.33 20.91 20.21
C GLN A 27 37.66 22.13 19.62
N GLN A 28 37.63 22.23 18.29
CA GLN A 28 36.81 23.21 17.62
C GLN A 28 35.39 22.93 18.08
N LEU A 29 34.93 23.72 19.06
CA LEU A 29 33.57 23.64 19.57
C LEU A 29 32.69 23.97 18.37
N ALA A 30 31.84 23.01 18.00
CA ALA A 30 30.90 23.24 16.91
C ALA A 30 30.05 24.48 17.28
N PRO A 31 29.92 25.47 16.38
CA PRO A 31 29.07 26.62 16.62
C PRO A 31 27.67 26.15 17.02
N TYR A 32 27.13 26.73 18.09
CA TYR A 32 25.78 26.43 18.53
C TYR A 32 24.81 26.69 17.38
N ARG A 33 24.05 25.67 16.99
CA ARG A 33 22.96 25.79 16.02
C ARG A 33 21.65 25.62 16.75
N LEU A 34 20.77 26.60 16.59
CA LEU A 34 19.40 26.50 17.09
C LEU A 34 18.73 25.31 16.39
N LYS A 35 18.24 24.35 17.18
CA LYS A 35 17.52 23.16 16.69
C LYS A 35 16.06 23.26 17.10
N CYS A 36 15.18 22.83 16.22
CA CYS A 36 13.77 22.64 16.50
C CYS A 36 13.46 21.15 16.38
N ASP A 37 12.83 20.58 17.39
CA ASP A 37 12.44 19.16 17.40
C ASP A 37 11.16 18.89 16.60
N ARG A 38 10.48 19.94 16.13
CA ARG A 38 9.28 19.83 15.29
C ARG A 38 9.65 19.61 13.83
N GLU A 39 8.91 18.74 13.16
CA GLU A 39 9.10 18.48 11.73
C GLU A 39 8.74 19.72 10.89
N PRO A 40 9.47 19.98 9.79
CA PRO A 40 9.17 21.07 8.88
C PRO A 40 7.89 20.83 8.10
N LEU A 41 7.09 21.88 7.90
CA LEU A 41 5.86 21.83 7.11
C LEU A 41 6.14 21.51 5.63
N ASN A 42 7.26 21.99 5.09
CA ASN A 42 7.83 21.62 3.80
C ASN A 42 9.27 22.17 3.67
N ASN A 43 9.92 21.89 2.54
CA ASN A 43 11.31 22.30 2.25
C ASN A 43 11.55 23.82 2.24
N LYS A 44 10.48 24.65 2.19
CA LYS A 44 10.57 26.12 2.16
C LYS A 44 10.14 26.78 3.47
N LEU A 45 9.18 26.21 4.19
CA LEU A 45 8.49 26.87 5.31
C LEU A 45 9.01 26.46 6.70
N GLY A 46 9.87 25.46 6.79
CA GLY A 46 10.45 25.06 8.07
C GLY A 46 9.42 24.57 9.10
N PRO A 47 9.82 24.36 10.36
CA PRO A 47 8.93 23.92 11.44
C PRO A 47 7.87 24.98 11.79
N PRO A 48 6.64 24.55 12.14
CA PRO A 48 5.58 25.48 12.51
C PRO A 48 5.92 26.24 13.80
N ASP A 49 5.59 27.53 13.82
CA ASP A 49 5.83 28.47 14.92
C ASP A 49 7.31 28.63 15.29
N PHE A 50 8.22 28.36 14.36
CA PHE A 50 9.65 28.46 14.57
C PHE A 50 10.30 29.37 13.53
N TYR A 51 10.71 30.56 13.97
CA TYR A 51 11.26 31.61 13.12
C TYR A 51 12.66 32.00 13.62
N PRO A 52 13.71 31.23 13.25
CA PRO A 52 15.07 31.57 13.62
C PRO A 52 15.51 32.86 12.92
N GLN A 53 16.36 33.65 13.59
CA GLN A 53 17.01 34.79 12.96
C GLN A 53 17.80 34.32 11.72
N THR A 54 17.58 35.02 10.62
CA THR A 54 18.31 34.79 9.37
C THR A 54 19.15 36.02 9.05
N PRO A 55 20.24 35.89 8.27
CA PRO A 55 21.05 37.03 7.85
C PRO A 55 20.27 38.09 7.05
N ASN A 56 19.10 37.73 6.51
CA ASN A 56 18.24 38.60 5.72
C ASN A 56 17.03 39.12 6.52
N CYS A 57 17.11 39.06 7.85
CA CYS A 57 16.11 39.63 8.72
C CYS A 57 16.02 41.15 8.52
N PRO A 58 14.80 41.72 8.41
CA PRO A 58 14.62 43.15 8.22
C PRO A 58 15.24 43.98 9.36
N GLU A 59 15.32 43.43 10.57
CA GLU A 59 15.96 44.02 11.75
C GLU A 59 17.47 44.24 11.55
N GLU A 60 18.13 43.29 10.89
CA GLU A 60 19.57 43.29 10.62
C GLU A 60 19.93 44.09 9.35
N THR A 61 18.91 44.49 8.57
CA THR A 61 19.07 45.30 7.36
C THR A 61 19.09 46.78 7.72
N LEU A 62 20.28 47.33 8.01
CA LEU A 62 20.47 48.73 8.42
C LEU A 62 20.22 49.72 7.27
N THR A 63 18.95 50.02 7.00
CA THR A 63 18.54 51.11 6.10
C THR A 63 18.77 52.48 6.76
N LYS A 64 18.84 53.54 5.96
CA LYS A 64 19.03 54.91 6.45
C LYS A 64 17.92 55.30 7.44
N GLU A 65 16.69 54.89 7.15
CA GLU A 65 15.50 55.16 7.96
C GLU A 65 15.59 54.43 9.30
N TYR A 66 16.00 53.16 9.32
CA TYR A 66 16.15 52.40 10.57
C TYR A 66 17.27 52.92 11.44
N VAL A 67 18.38 53.38 10.85
CA VAL A 67 19.48 53.99 11.61
C VAL A 67 19.06 55.33 12.24
N GLN A 68 18.17 56.09 11.58
CA GLN A 68 17.71 57.39 12.09
C GLN A 68 16.56 57.30 13.09
N SER A 69 15.62 56.38 12.88
CA SER A 69 14.36 56.31 13.65
C SER A 69 14.22 55.04 14.49
N GLY A 70 15.16 54.10 14.38
CA GLY A 70 15.07 52.77 14.96
C GLY A 70 14.24 51.81 14.10
N TYR A 71 14.54 50.51 14.17
CA TYR A 71 13.67 49.49 13.61
C TYR A 71 12.44 49.31 14.52
N LYS A 72 11.24 49.26 13.92
CA LYS A 72 9.99 48.94 14.61
C LYS A 72 9.16 48.00 13.76
N GLU A 73 8.81 46.84 14.31
CA GLU A 73 7.87 45.93 13.68
C GLU A 73 6.44 46.41 13.93
N THR A 74 5.92 47.23 13.03
CA THR A 74 4.50 47.62 13.02
C THR A 74 3.80 46.94 11.87
N VAL A 75 2.79 46.14 12.17
CA VAL A 75 1.82 45.72 11.17
C VAL A 75 0.86 46.89 10.95
N GLU A 76 0.95 47.51 9.77
CA GLU A 76 0.09 48.63 9.40
C GLU A 76 -1.39 48.19 9.45
N GLY A 77 -2.17 48.80 10.35
CA GLY A 77 -3.61 48.51 10.50
C GLY A 77 -4.01 47.62 11.68
N ILE A 78 -3.08 47.04 12.44
CA ILE A 78 -3.39 46.30 13.68
C ILE A 78 -3.02 47.18 14.88
N GLU A 79 -3.95 48.05 15.28
CA GLU A 79 -3.92 48.70 16.59
C GLU A 79 -4.60 47.77 17.60
N GLU A 80 -3.89 47.31 18.65
CA GLU A 80 -4.47 46.50 19.74
C GLU A 80 -5.74 47.15 20.33
N ALA A 81 -5.78 48.49 20.36
CA ALA A 81 -6.94 49.25 20.80
C ALA A 81 -8.21 49.01 19.95
N ARG A 82 -8.07 48.63 18.67
CA ARG A 82 -9.19 48.34 17.77
C ARG A 82 -9.65 46.88 17.83
N GLU A 83 -8.78 45.94 18.22
CA GLU A 83 -9.17 44.53 18.43
C GLU A 83 -10.13 44.35 19.60
N ILE A 84 -9.98 45.16 20.66
CA ILE A 84 -10.88 45.15 21.84
C ILE A 84 -12.32 45.49 21.42
N VAL A 85 -12.50 46.44 20.50
CA VAL A 85 -13.83 46.83 19.99
C VAL A 85 -14.51 45.69 19.23
N LEU A 86 -13.74 44.91 18.48
CA LEU A 86 -14.27 43.80 17.66
C LEU A 86 -14.52 42.51 18.47
N SER A 87 -13.84 42.34 19.61
CA SER A 87 -14.02 41.18 20.51
C SER A 87 -15.18 41.35 21.50
N HIS A 88 -15.65 42.58 21.71
CA HIS A 88 -16.79 42.93 22.58
C HIS A 88 -18.18 42.76 21.94
N ILE A 89 -18.34 41.85 20.96
CA ILE A 89 -19.66 41.56 20.32
C ILE A 89 -20.76 41.24 21.35
N SER A 90 -20.41 40.70 22.52
CA SER A 90 -21.35 40.47 23.62
C SER A 90 -22.02 41.74 24.17
N TYR A 91 -21.38 42.91 24.05
CA TYR A 91 -21.90 44.19 24.54
C TYR A 91 -22.78 44.92 23.52
N PHE A 92 -22.63 44.64 22.22
CA PHE A 92 -23.33 45.36 21.15
C PHE A 92 -24.58 44.64 20.60
N CYS A 93 -24.79 43.38 20.95
CA CYS A 93 -25.86 42.55 20.40
C CYS A 93 -26.73 41.94 21.49
N LYS A 94 -28.05 41.88 21.25
CA LYS A 94 -28.99 41.15 22.11
C LYS A 94 -28.51 39.69 22.30
N PRO A 95 -28.61 39.11 23.50
CA PRO A 95 -28.05 37.79 23.82
C PRO A 95 -28.54 36.67 22.89
N ASP A 96 -29.79 36.76 22.40
CA ASP A 96 -30.36 35.81 21.44
C ASP A 96 -29.65 35.82 20.07
N ILE A 97 -29.22 36.99 19.60
CA ILE A 97 -28.51 37.14 18.33
C ILE A 97 -27.10 36.58 18.46
N VAL A 98 -26.44 36.83 19.58
CA VAL A 98 -25.11 36.27 19.90
C VAL A 98 -25.17 34.75 19.96
N GLY A 99 -26.20 34.18 20.61
CA GLY A 99 -26.44 32.74 20.64
C GLY A 99 -26.61 32.13 19.24
N LYS A 100 -27.44 32.75 18.39
CA LYS A 100 -27.66 32.31 16.99
C LYS A 100 -26.38 32.37 16.16
N CYS A 101 -25.61 33.45 16.25
CA CYS A 101 -24.33 33.58 15.54
C CYS A 101 -23.30 32.56 16.02
N LYS A 102 -23.22 32.30 17.33
CA LYS A 102 -22.31 31.31 17.93
C LYS A 102 -22.63 29.91 17.42
N GLU A 103 -23.90 29.52 17.39
CA GLU A 103 -24.30 28.20 16.89
C GLU A 103 -24.12 28.07 15.36
N ALA A 104 -24.38 29.12 14.59
CA ALA A 104 -24.08 29.16 13.16
C ALA A 104 -22.58 29.01 12.88
N LEU A 105 -21.72 29.69 13.66
CA LEU A 105 -20.27 29.58 13.56
C LEU A 105 -19.78 28.17 13.91
N LYS A 106 -20.28 27.58 15.02
CA LYS A 106 -19.96 26.19 15.39
C LYS A 106 -20.38 25.20 14.31
N LYS A 107 -21.56 25.38 13.70
CA LYS A 107 -22.05 24.53 12.60
C LYS A 107 -21.12 24.63 11.39
N ARG A 108 -20.74 25.84 10.99
CA ARG A 108 -19.81 26.06 9.88
C ARG A 108 -18.42 25.48 10.16
N LEU A 109 -17.91 25.65 11.38
CA LEU A 109 -16.62 25.11 11.80
C LEU A 109 -16.62 23.57 11.80
N ARG A 110 -17.70 22.94 12.28
CA ARG A 110 -17.89 21.48 12.18
C ARG A 110 -17.85 21.01 10.73
N ALA A 111 -18.59 21.65 9.83
CA ALA A 111 -18.59 21.31 8.41
C ALA A 111 -17.19 21.46 7.75
N ILE A 112 -16.44 22.52 8.12
CA ILE A 112 -15.05 22.72 7.64
C ILE A 112 -14.13 21.61 8.15
N ASN A 113 -14.26 21.21 9.42
CA ASN A 113 -13.46 20.15 10.01
C ASN A 113 -13.79 18.78 9.42
N GLU A 114 -15.07 18.48 9.21
CA GLU A 114 -15.53 17.28 8.51
C GLU A 114 -15.02 17.24 7.07
N SER A 115 -15.11 18.36 6.33
CA SER A 115 -14.54 18.47 4.98
C SER A 115 -13.02 18.27 4.96
N ARG A 116 -12.28 18.85 5.91
CA ARG A 116 -10.84 18.62 6.05
C ARG A 116 -10.53 17.17 6.40
N ALA A 117 -11.30 16.54 7.30
CA ALA A 117 -11.14 15.14 7.64
C ALA A 117 -11.41 14.24 6.44
N GLN A 118 -12.44 14.53 5.64
CA GLN A 118 -12.72 13.84 4.39
C GLN A 118 -11.60 14.05 3.36
N LYS A 119 -11.07 15.27 3.20
CA LYS A 119 -9.93 15.53 2.31
C LYS A 119 -8.64 14.81 2.73
N ARG A 120 -8.36 14.72 4.04
CA ARG A 120 -7.24 13.90 4.55
C ARG A 120 -7.47 12.41 4.29
N LYS A 121 -8.72 11.96 4.31
CA LYS A 121 -9.12 10.59 3.98
C LYS A 121 -9.29 10.33 2.49
N ALA A 122 -9.30 11.35 1.62
CA ALA A 122 -9.52 11.18 0.18
C ALA A 122 -8.41 10.34 -0.52
N GLY A 123 -7.26 10.15 0.12
CA GLY A 123 -6.23 9.20 -0.31
C GLY A 123 -6.35 7.79 0.29
N GLN A 124 -7.31 7.54 1.18
CA GLN A 124 -7.54 6.29 1.92
C GLN A 124 -9.04 6.10 2.26
N VAL A 125 -9.95 6.30 1.29
CA VAL A 125 -11.36 5.92 1.50
C VAL A 125 -11.48 4.43 1.19
N TYR A 126 -11.36 3.59 2.21
CA TYR A 126 -11.71 2.18 2.13
C TYR A 126 -13.24 2.03 2.09
N GLY A 127 -13.74 1.03 1.37
CA GLY A 127 -15.17 0.71 1.32
C GLY A 127 -15.98 1.44 0.24
N VAL A 128 -15.35 2.28 -0.57
CA VAL A 128 -15.96 2.82 -1.80
C VAL A 128 -15.55 1.95 -2.99
N PRO A 129 -16.51 1.49 -3.83
CA PRO A 129 -16.19 0.72 -5.02
C PRO A 129 -15.24 1.46 -5.97
N LEU A 130 -14.33 0.71 -6.60
CA LEU A 130 -13.48 1.23 -7.68
C LEU A 130 -14.33 1.42 -8.93
N SER A 131 -14.46 2.65 -9.42
CA SER A 131 -15.32 2.96 -10.58
C SER A 131 -14.79 4.13 -11.41
N GLY A 132 -15.28 4.26 -12.65
CA GLY A 132 -14.98 5.37 -13.54
C GLY A 132 -13.50 5.50 -13.89
N SER A 133 -12.96 6.72 -13.84
CA SER A 133 -11.56 7.02 -14.19
C SER A 133 -10.53 6.33 -13.30
N LEU A 134 -10.92 5.90 -12.09
CA LEU A 134 -10.05 5.16 -11.18
C LEU A 134 -9.64 3.78 -11.74
N LEU A 135 -10.45 3.20 -12.62
CA LEU A 135 -10.14 1.90 -13.25
C LEU A 135 -9.10 2.01 -14.37
N ILE A 136 -8.82 3.22 -14.86
CA ILE A 136 -7.87 3.47 -15.95
C ILE A 136 -6.56 4.08 -15.42
N LYS A 137 -6.62 4.72 -14.25
CA LYS A 137 -5.47 5.37 -13.64
C LYS A 137 -4.44 4.34 -13.13
N PRO A 138 -3.18 4.40 -13.58
CA PRO A 138 -2.12 3.53 -13.08
C PRO A 138 -1.93 3.66 -11.57
N GLY A 139 -1.62 2.54 -10.92
CA GLY A 139 -1.32 2.49 -9.48
C GLY A 139 -2.50 2.63 -8.51
N VAL A 140 -3.75 2.65 -8.99
CA VAL A 140 -4.95 2.61 -8.12
C VAL A 140 -5.17 1.22 -7.53
N TYR A 141 -4.86 0.18 -8.29
CA TYR A 141 -4.91 -1.22 -7.86
C TYR A 141 -3.63 -1.95 -8.28
N PRO A 142 -3.32 -3.11 -7.68
CA PRO A 142 -2.11 -3.87 -8.02
C PRO A 142 -2.06 -4.25 -9.50
N GLU A 143 -0.95 -3.95 -10.16
CA GLU A 143 -0.72 -4.30 -11.56
C GLU A 143 0.02 -5.63 -11.67
N GLN A 144 -0.38 -6.46 -12.64
CA GLN A 144 0.32 -7.72 -12.92
C GLN A 144 1.62 -7.47 -13.69
N ARG A 145 2.70 -8.11 -13.26
CA ARG A 145 4.03 -8.00 -13.86
C ARG A 145 4.52 -9.33 -14.42
N PRO A 146 5.27 -9.33 -15.54
CA PRO A 146 5.97 -10.51 -16.00
C PRO A 146 6.96 -11.01 -14.94
N CYS A 147 7.03 -12.33 -14.74
CA CYS A 147 8.01 -12.96 -13.88
C CYS A 147 8.31 -14.38 -14.38
N ASN A 148 9.46 -14.93 -13.98
CA ASN A 148 9.81 -16.32 -14.27
C ASN A 148 8.93 -17.32 -13.50
N GLU A 149 8.95 -18.59 -13.90
CA GLU A 149 8.08 -19.63 -13.33
C GLU A 149 8.34 -19.88 -11.85
N ASP A 150 9.60 -19.88 -11.41
CA ASP A 150 9.97 -20.10 -10.01
C ASP A 150 9.47 -18.98 -9.10
N SER A 151 9.63 -17.72 -9.53
CA SER A 151 9.12 -16.57 -8.79
C SER A 151 7.60 -16.59 -8.74
N ARG A 152 6.96 -16.98 -9.85
CA ARG A 152 5.51 -17.12 -9.93
C ARG A 152 5.00 -18.19 -8.96
N ARG A 153 5.66 -19.34 -8.90
CA ARG A 153 5.37 -20.44 -7.97
C ARG A 153 5.53 -20.02 -6.50
N LYS A 154 6.68 -19.44 -6.15
CA LYS A 154 6.96 -18.93 -4.80
C LYS A 154 5.98 -17.85 -4.37
N TRP A 155 5.57 -16.98 -5.30
CA TRP A 155 4.56 -15.96 -5.02
C TRP A 155 3.20 -16.58 -4.70
N ALA A 156 2.79 -17.61 -5.44
CA ALA A 156 1.54 -18.33 -5.19
C ALA A 156 1.54 -19.06 -3.84
N GLU A 157 2.65 -19.71 -3.48
CA GLU A 157 2.84 -20.30 -2.15
C GLU A 157 2.74 -19.23 -1.05
N ALA A 158 3.39 -18.07 -1.26
CA ALA A 158 3.30 -16.94 -0.35
C ALA A 158 1.88 -16.34 -0.28
N LEU A 159 1.10 -16.43 -1.36
CA LEU A 159 -0.31 -16.06 -1.36
C LEU A 159 -1.14 -16.99 -0.46
N ALA A 160 -0.79 -18.26 -0.32
CA ALA A 160 -1.50 -19.16 0.61
C ALA A 160 -1.19 -18.86 2.08
N GLN A 161 -0.02 -18.29 2.38
CA GLN A 161 0.44 -18.07 3.76
C GLN A 161 -0.35 -16.96 4.49
N PRO A 162 -1.07 -17.25 5.59
CA PRO A 162 -1.90 -16.25 6.28
C PRO A 162 -1.08 -15.07 6.83
N ASN A 163 0.16 -15.33 7.27
CA ASN A 163 1.05 -14.31 7.85
C ASN A 163 1.69 -13.39 6.80
N LYS A 164 1.67 -13.76 5.52
CA LYS A 164 2.24 -12.93 4.46
C LYS A 164 1.27 -11.80 4.13
N ARG A 165 1.68 -10.55 4.33
CA ARG A 165 0.83 -9.37 4.08
C ARG A 165 0.54 -9.19 2.59
N LEU A 166 -0.73 -8.96 2.23
CA LEU A 166 -1.14 -8.69 0.85
C LEU A 166 -0.47 -7.43 0.27
N ARG A 167 -0.19 -6.41 1.11
CA ARG A 167 0.55 -5.20 0.70
C ARG A 167 1.94 -5.50 0.15
N LEU A 168 2.62 -6.52 0.68
CA LEU A 168 3.93 -6.94 0.15
C LEU A 168 3.77 -7.71 -1.15
N LEU A 169 2.72 -8.56 -1.24
CA LEU A 169 2.44 -9.34 -2.45
C LEU A 169 1.97 -8.47 -3.62
N SER A 170 1.31 -7.34 -3.35
CA SER A 170 0.77 -6.43 -4.37
C SER A 170 1.84 -5.72 -5.20
N GLU A 171 3.07 -5.63 -4.72
CA GLU A 171 4.16 -4.98 -5.46
C GLU A 171 4.60 -5.79 -6.69
N HIS A 172 4.41 -7.11 -6.64
CA HIS A 172 4.92 -8.06 -7.63
C HIS A 172 3.89 -9.14 -7.95
N VAL A 173 2.65 -8.75 -8.26
CA VAL A 173 1.61 -9.72 -8.66
C VAL A 173 2.00 -10.35 -9.99
N PRO A 174 2.12 -11.68 -10.10
CA PRO A 174 2.58 -12.33 -11.32
C PRO A 174 1.51 -12.30 -12.42
N HIS A 175 1.95 -12.02 -13.64
CA HIS A 175 1.15 -12.22 -14.84
C HIS A 175 1.11 -13.70 -15.27
N GLY A 176 0.12 -14.06 -16.09
CA GLY A 176 0.05 -15.35 -16.77
C GLY A 176 -0.88 -16.38 -16.12
N TYR A 177 -1.43 -16.10 -14.94
CA TYR A 177 -2.51 -16.90 -14.37
C TYR A 177 -3.86 -16.49 -14.98
N ARG A 178 -4.37 -17.31 -15.90
CA ARG A 178 -5.67 -17.13 -16.58
C ARG A 178 -6.40 -18.46 -16.75
N ARG A 179 -7.73 -18.42 -16.70
CA ARG A 179 -8.63 -19.59 -16.85
C ARG A 179 -8.13 -20.78 -15.99
N LYS A 180 -8.04 -21.99 -16.55
CA LYS A 180 -7.56 -23.22 -15.89
C LYS A 180 -6.33 -22.98 -14.99
N SER A 181 -5.28 -22.32 -15.48
CA SER A 181 -4.05 -22.08 -14.71
C SER A 181 -4.24 -21.26 -13.43
N LEU A 182 -5.24 -20.36 -13.39
CA LEU A 182 -5.60 -19.60 -12.19
C LEU A 182 -6.25 -20.50 -11.15
N PHE A 183 -7.20 -21.36 -11.57
CA PHE A 183 -7.86 -22.29 -10.67
C PHE A 183 -6.90 -23.37 -10.15
N ASP A 184 -6.03 -23.88 -11.02
CA ASP A 184 -5.02 -24.88 -10.65
C ASP A 184 -4.06 -24.34 -9.59
N VAL A 185 -3.61 -23.08 -9.69
CA VAL A 185 -2.74 -22.51 -8.66
C VAL A 185 -3.48 -22.26 -7.34
N LEU A 186 -4.74 -21.80 -7.40
CA LEU A 186 -5.54 -21.55 -6.20
C LEU A 186 -5.82 -22.85 -5.44
N THR A 187 -6.17 -23.91 -6.16
CA THR A 187 -6.43 -25.24 -5.59
C THR A 187 -5.13 -25.90 -5.12
N ARG A 188 -4.09 -25.95 -5.95
CA ARG A 188 -2.80 -26.58 -5.61
C ARG A 188 -2.14 -25.98 -4.37
N CYS A 189 -2.17 -24.66 -4.23
CA CYS A 189 -1.63 -24.00 -3.05
C CYS A 189 -2.65 -23.92 -1.89
N ASN A 190 -3.88 -24.42 -2.07
CA ASN A 190 -4.99 -24.33 -1.11
C ASN A 190 -5.15 -22.91 -0.53
N VAL A 191 -5.24 -21.92 -1.43
CA VAL A 191 -5.24 -20.51 -1.04
C VAL A 191 -6.49 -20.18 -0.22
N PRO A 192 -6.40 -19.50 0.94
CA PRO A 192 -7.59 -19.10 1.70
C PRO A 192 -8.55 -18.25 0.87
N LEU A 193 -9.86 -18.50 0.98
CA LEU A 193 -10.90 -17.90 0.11
C LEU A 193 -10.79 -16.37 0.00
N LEU A 194 -10.62 -15.65 1.11
CA LEU A 194 -10.43 -14.20 1.11
C LEU A 194 -9.25 -13.73 0.24
N ARG A 195 -8.14 -14.48 0.28
CA ARG A 195 -6.92 -14.16 -0.47
C ARG A 195 -7.05 -14.58 -1.93
N ALA A 196 -7.75 -15.68 -2.19
CA ALA A 196 -8.14 -16.09 -3.53
C ALA A 196 -9.04 -15.03 -4.18
N THR A 197 -10.06 -14.54 -3.48
CA THR A 197 -10.94 -13.45 -3.93
C THR A 197 -10.15 -12.20 -4.26
N TRP A 198 -9.22 -11.79 -3.39
CA TRP A 198 -8.34 -10.65 -3.67
C TRP A 198 -7.55 -10.86 -4.97
N PHE A 199 -6.94 -12.03 -5.15
CA PHE A 199 -6.15 -12.32 -6.35
C PHE A 199 -7.01 -12.41 -7.62
N VAL A 200 -8.20 -12.99 -7.54
CA VAL A 200 -9.20 -13.00 -8.63
C VAL A 200 -9.58 -11.58 -9.01
N LYS A 201 -9.95 -10.72 -8.04
CA LYS A 201 -10.29 -9.31 -8.30
C LYS A 201 -9.15 -8.58 -9.01
N VAL A 202 -7.92 -8.70 -8.52
CA VAL A 202 -6.72 -8.14 -9.17
C VAL A 202 -6.53 -8.66 -10.59
N THR A 203 -6.73 -9.96 -10.79
CA THR A 203 -6.55 -10.63 -12.08
C THR A 203 -7.55 -10.13 -13.12
N TYR A 204 -8.85 -10.07 -12.80
CA TYR A 204 -9.88 -9.60 -13.74
C TYR A 204 -9.86 -8.08 -13.96
N LEU A 205 -9.42 -7.30 -12.97
CA LEU A 205 -9.15 -5.86 -13.15
C LEU A 205 -8.00 -5.60 -14.15
N ASN A 206 -7.03 -6.51 -14.24
CA ASN A 206 -5.92 -6.40 -15.18
C ASN A 206 -6.24 -6.98 -16.56
N GLN A 207 -7.11 -7.98 -16.65
CA GLN A 207 -7.49 -8.63 -17.91
C GLN A 207 -8.58 -7.86 -18.68
N VAL A 208 -9.59 -7.34 -17.99
CA VAL A 208 -10.76 -6.68 -18.59
C VAL A 208 -10.71 -5.19 -18.25
N ARG A 209 -9.80 -4.47 -18.92
CA ARG A 209 -9.62 -3.03 -18.73
C ARG A 209 -10.68 -2.25 -19.51
N PRO A 210 -11.35 -1.25 -18.90
CA PRO A 210 -12.21 -0.34 -19.62
C PRO A 210 -11.43 0.42 -20.70
N THR A 211 -11.96 0.53 -21.90
CA THR A 211 -11.42 1.43 -22.92
C THR A 211 -11.88 2.85 -22.61
N SER A 212 -11.12 3.87 -23.04
CA SER A 212 -11.46 5.28 -22.82
C SER A 212 -12.85 5.67 -23.35
N SER A 213 -13.38 4.91 -24.31
CA SER A 213 -14.71 5.07 -24.89
C SER A 213 -15.87 4.40 -24.11
N SER A 214 -15.59 3.51 -23.14
CA SER A 214 -16.62 2.71 -22.45
C SER A 214 -16.88 3.11 -20.99
N ILE A 215 -16.51 4.34 -20.61
CA ILE A 215 -16.60 4.85 -19.22
C ILE A 215 -18.06 5.19 -18.82
N SER A 216 -19.07 4.82 -19.60
CA SER A 216 -20.46 4.88 -19.14
C SER A 216 -20.71 3.81 -18.06
N THR A 217 -20.99 4.31 -16.87
CA THR A 217 -21.44 3.66 -15.63
C THR A 217 -22.04 2.25 -15.79
N GLY A 218 -21.44 1.25 -15.13
CA GLY A 218 -22.01 -0.08 -14.87
C GLY A 218 -21.69 -1.20 -15.87
N ALA A 219 -21.47 -0.88 -17.14
CA ALA A 219 -21.30 -1.91 -18.18
C ALA A 219 -20.01 -2.76 -18.02
N SER A 220 -18.91 -2.14 -17.58
CA SER A 220 -17.62 -2.85 -17.45
C SER A 220 -17.52 -3.80 -16.25
N ASP A 221 -18.25 -3.52 -15.16
CA ASP A 221 -18.31 -4.42 -13.99
C ASP A 221 -19.10 -5.68 -14.34
N ASN A 222 -20.23 -5.52 -15.01
CA ASN A 222 -21.00 -6.63 -15.54
C ASN A 222 -20.13 -7.49 -16.48
N GLN A 223 -19.31 -6.89 -17.33
CA GLN A 223 -18.41 -7.64 -18.22
C GLN A 223 -17.40 -8.50 -17.44
N ARG A 224 -16.81 -7.98 -16.36
CA ARG A 224 -15.86 -8.72 -15.51
C ARG A 224 -16.53 -9.90 -14.81
N SER A 225 -17.67 -9.68 -14.16
CA SER A 225 -18.41 -10.75 -13.47
C SER A 225 -18.90 -11.82 -14.45
N ASN A 226 -19.35 -11.42 -15.64
CA ASN A 226 -19.73 -12.35 -16.71
C ASN A 226 -18.53 -13.20 -17.16
N GLN A 227 -17.36 -12.59 -17.41
CA GLN A 227 -16.17 -13.35 -17.82
C GLN A 227 -15.70 -14.29 -16.71
N TRP A 228 -15.67 -13.83 -15.46
CA TRP A 228 -15.33 -14.69 -14.32
C TRP A 228 -16.27 -15.88 -14.20
N THR A 229 -17.58 -15.65 -14.35
CA THR A 229 -18.59 -16.71 -14.29
C THR A 229 -18.39 -17.75 -15.39
N LYS A 230 -18.10 -17.31 -16.62
CA LYS A 230 -17.80 -18.21 -17.73
C LYS A 230 -16.58 -19.09 -17.45
N ASP A 231 -15.49 -18.49 -16.99
CA ASP A 231 -14.25 -19.22 -16.71
C ASP A 231 -14.45 -20.23 -15.56
N VAL A 232 -15.28 -19.89 -14.56
CA VAL A 232 -15.66 -20.80 -13.47
C VAL A 232 -16.48 -21.98 -13.98
N VAL A 233 -17.52 -21.73 -14.78
CA VAL A 233 -18.36 -22.78 -15.36
C VAL A 233 -17.54 -23.71 -16.24
N GLU A 234 -16.67 -23.16 -17.10
CA GLU A 234 -15.78 -23.93 -17.97
C GLU A 234 -14.85 -24.84 -17.14
N TYR A 235 -14.27 -24.34 -16.06
CA TYR A 235 -13.40 -25.14 -15.20
C TYR A 235 -14.16 -26.20 -14.40
N LEU A 236 -15.36 -25.89 -13.90
CA LEU A 236 -16.21 -26.87 -13.24
C LEU A 236 -16.62 -28.01 -14.18
N GLN A 237 -16.96 -27.69 -15.44
CA GLN A 237 -17.23 -28.70 -16.46
C GLN A 237 -16.01 -29.61 -16.68
N GLN A 238 -14.81 -29.02 -16.83
CA GLN A 238 -13.57 -29.80 -16.97
C GLN A 238 -13.35 -30.75 -15.79
N LEU A 239 -13.62 -30.32 -14.56
CA LEU A 239 -13.51 -31.19 -13.39
C LEU A 239 -14.54 -32.34 -13.43
N LEU A 240 -15.79 -32.09 -13.84
CA LEU A 240 -16.81 -33.13 -14.00
C LEU A 240 -16.40 -34.15 -15.06
N ASP A 241 -15.91 -33.69 -16.21
CA ASP A 241 -15.45 -34.57 -17.28
C ASP A 241 -14.27 -35.44 -16.79
N GLU A 242 -13.33 -34.86 -16.05
CA GLU A 242 -12.20 -35.57 -15.40
C GLU A 242 -12.66 -36.60 -14.34
N PHE A 243 -13.76 -36.36 -13.64
CA PHE A 243 -14.37 -37.33 -12.71
C PHE A 243 -14.96 -38.53 -13.46
N ASN A 244 -15.79 -38.27 -14.47
CA ASN A 244 -16.48 -39.31 -15.22
C ASN A 244 -15.51 -40.24 -15.95
N LEU A 245 -14.37 -39.71 -16.43
CA LEU A 245 -13.32 -40.49 -17.06
C LEU A 245 -12.58 -41.43 -16.09
N LYS A 246 -12.46 -41.07 -14.80
CA LYS A 246 -11.75 -41.87 -13.80
C LYS A 246 -12.60 -42.97 -13.17
N GLU A 247 -13.92 -42.83 -13.13
CA GLU A 247 -14.83 -43.88 -12.65
C GLU A 247 -14.94 -45.08 -13.60
N ALA A 248 -14.57 -44.92 -14.88
CA ALA A 248 -14.62 -45.98 -15.88
C ALA A 248 -13.52 -47.07 -15.76
N HIS A 249 -12.62 -47.00 -14.76
CA HIS A 249 -11.57 -48.01 -14.55
C HIS A 249 -11.53 -48.59 -13.13
N PRO A 250 -12.35 -49.62 -12.82
CA PRO A 250 -11.96 -50.65 -11.88
C PRO A 250 -11.31 -51.79 -12.68
N SER A 251 -10.03 -51.66 -13.04
CA SER A 251 -9.26 -52.84 -13.43
C SER A 251 -8.94 -53.61 -12.15
N PHE A 252 -9.87 -54.47 -11.75
CA PHE A 252 -9.55 -55.64 -10.93
C PHE A 252 -8.54 -56.46 -11.72
N LYS A 253 -7.25 -56.23 -11.47
CA LYS A 253 -6.25 -57.26 -11.73
C LYS A 253 -6.26 -58.20 -10.54
N GLU A 254 -7.06 -59.24 -10.65
CA GLU A 254 -6.80 -60.49 -9.93
C GLU A 254 -5.36 -60.91 -10.23
N GLN A 255 -4.52 -60.90 -9.21
CA GLN A 255 -3.19 -61.51 -9.28
C GLN A 255 -3.30 -62.91 -8.66
N PRO A 256 -3.13 -64.00 -9.42
CA PRO A 256 -3.22 -65.34 -8.87
C PRO A 256 -2.01 -65.60 -7.97
N SER A 257 -2.32 -66.21 -6.82
CA SER A 257 -1.36 -66.62 -5.80
C SER A 257 -0.57 -67.84 -6.26
N ALA A 258 0.75 -67.84 -6.02
CA ALA A 258 1.57 -69.05 -6.05
C ALA A 258 2.55 -69.08 -4.86
N GLY A 259 2.19 -69.94 -3.89
CA GLY A 259 2.97 -70.76 -2.94
C GLY A 259 4.36 -70.38 -2.40
N LEU A 260 4.45 -70.37 -1.05
CA LEU A 260 5.40 -71.08 -0.15
C LEU A 260 6.93 -71.01 -0.49
N ILE A 261 7.88 -70.70 0.41
CA ILE A 261 8.27 -71.34 1.69
C ILE A 261 9.22 -70.39 2.49
N SER A 262 9.06 -70.42 3.84
CA SER A 262 10.01 -70.23 4.96
C SER A 262 11.45 -69.71 4.75
N GLY A 263 11.87 -68.77 5.62
CA GLY A 263 13.29 -68.55 5.93
C GLY A 263 13.61 -67.19 6.56
N ALA A 264 13.78 -67.15 7.88
CA ALA A 264 14.26 -65.99 8.62
C ALA A 264 15.75 -65.73 8.34
N THR A 265 16.13 -64.53 7.88
CA THR A 265 17.41 -63.91 8.25
C THR A 265 17.40 -62.40 8.04
N GLN A 266 17.95 -61.71 9.03
CA GLN A 266 18.23 -60.28 9.14
C GLN A 266 19.09 -59.74 7.98
N VAL A 267 18.70 -58.61 7.37
CA VAL A 267 19.65 -57.73 6.64
C VAL A 267 19.26 -56.25 6.79
N LYS A 268 20.02 -55.58 7.67
CA LYS A 268 20.72 -54.30 7.44
C LYS A 268 19.93 -53.14 6.81
N LEU A 269 19.52 -52.23 7.69
CA LEU A 269 19.16 -50.84 7.44
C LEU A 269 20.22 -50.17 6.53
N LYS A 270 19.87 -49.87 5.28
CA LYS A 270 20.57 -48.88 4.45
C LYS A 270 19.57 -47.78 4.16
N HIS A 271 19.76 -46.64 4.81
CA HIS A 271 19.11 -45.38 4.48
C HIS A 271 19.48 -45.03 3.04
N GLU A 272 18.52 -45.11 2.13
CA GLU A 272 18.61 -44.49 0.82
C GLU A 272 17.55 -43.38 0.78
N ALA A 273 18.04 -42.14 0.68
CA ALA A 273 17.21 -40.95 0.61
C ALA A 273 16.35 -40.99 -0.66
N PRO A 274 15.09 -40.54 -0.62
CA PRO A 274 14.33 -40.35 -1.84
C PRO A 274 15.02 -39.28 -2.70
N SER A 275 15.33 -39.66 -3.92
CA SER A 275 15.83 -38.80 -4.99
C SER A 275 14.99 -37.52 -5.08
N ALA A 276 15.69 -36.39 -5.16
CA ALA A 276 15.13 -35.07 -5.42
C ALA A 276 14.60 -35.00 -6.87
N GLY A 277 13.40 -35.52 -7.09
CA GLY A 277 12.56 -35.24 -8.25
C GLY A 277 11.31 -34.55 -7.75
N GLY A 278 11.19 -33.24 -8.00
CA GLY A 278 10.05 -32.43 -7.58
C GLY A 278 8.79 -32.77 -8.37
N ASP A 279 8.16 -33.90 -8.05
CA ASP A 279 6.82 -34.20 -8.51
C ASP A 279 5.86 -33.44 -7.60
N THR A 280 5.39 -32.30 -8.10
CA THR A 280 4.36 -31.52 -7.42
C THR A 280 3.07 -32.31 -7.58
N GLU A 281 2.76 -33.15 -6.60
CA GLU A 281 1.58 -34.02 -6.60
C GLU A 281 0.34 -33.18 -6.93
N GLU A 282 -0.19 -33.39 -8.14
CA GLU A 282 -1.38 -32.70 -8.62
C GLU A 282 -2.54 -33.01 -7.65
N PRO A 283 -3.25 -32.00 -7.14
CA PRO A 283 -4.34 -32.25 -6.20
C PRO A 283 -5.39 -33.17 -6.81
N LEU A 284 -5.89 -34.13 -6.02
CA LEU A 284 -6.97 -35.01 -6.43
C LEU A 284 -8.15 -34.18 -6.97
N VAL A 285 -8.81 -34.67 -8.02
CA VAL A 285 -9.95 -33.98 -8.67
C VAL A 285 -11.04 -33.65 -7.65
N HIS A 286 -11.28 -34.54 -6.69
CA HIS A 286 -12.18 -34.32 -5.56
C HIS A 286 -11.80 -33.14 -4.68
N PHE A 287 -10.51 -32.95 -4.41
CA PHE A 287 -10.03 -31.78 -3.68
C PHE A 287 -10.25 -30.49 -4.48
N LYS A 288 -9.92 -30.49 -5.77
CA LYS A 288 -10.15 -29.34 -6.67
C LYS A 288 -11.63 -28.96 -6.69
N TRP A 289 -12.52 -29.95 -6.80
CA TRP A 289 -13.96 -29.76 -6.78
C TRP A 289 -14.46 -29.12 -5.49
N TRP A 290 -14.11 -29.67 -4.33
CA TRP A 290 -14.55 -29.11 -3.05
C TRP A 290 -14.06 -27.69 -2.82
N TYR A 291 -12.81 -27.39 -3.20
CA TYR A 291 -12.30 -26.03 -3.15
C TYR A 291 -13.12 -25.10 -4.04
N MET A 292 -13.41 -25.53 -5.28
CA MET A 292 -14.18 -24.73 -6.23
C MET A 292 -15.62 -24.49 -5.77
N VAL A 293 -16.29 -25.49 -5.19
CA VAL A 293 -17.64 -25.32 -4.60
C VAL A 293 -17.62 -24.25 -3.50
N ARG A 294 -16.65 -24.32 -2.58
CA ARG A 294 -16.49 -23.30 -1.53
C ARG A 294 -16.22 -21.92 -2.11
N LEU A 295 -15.39 -21.84 -3.15
CA LEU A 295 -15.05 -20.60 -3.83
C LEU A 295 -16.27 -20.00 -4.53
N VAL A 296 -17.09 -20.82 -5.19
CA VAL A 296 -18.33 -20.39 -5.86
C VAL A 296 -19.33 -19.87 -4.84
N GLN A 297 -19.57 -20.61 -3.75
CA GLN A 297 -20.45 -20.15 -2.67
C GLN A 297 -20.00 -18.80 -2.11
N TRP A 298 -18.70 -18.67 -1.81
CA TRP A 298 -18.12 -17.42 -1.34
C TRP A 298 -18.28 -16.27 -2.35
N HIS A 299 -18.01 -16.52 -3.62
CA HIS A 299 -18.11 -15.48 -4.65
C HIS A 299 -19.55 -15.13 -5.04
N LEU A 300 -20.52 -16.00 -4.83
CA LEU A 300 -21.94 -15.66 -4.91
C LEU A 300 -22.33 -14.70 -3.79
N THR A 301 -21.84 -14.91 -2.55
CA THR A 301 -22.09 -13.96 -1.44
C THR A 301 -21.42 -12.60 -1.64
N GLU A 302 -20.32 -12.56 -2.37
CA GLU A 302 -19.60 -11.33 -2.74
C GLU A 302 -20.09 -10.68 -4.04
N GLU A 303 -21.16 -11.22 -4.66
CA GLU A 303 -21.75 -10.73 -5.92
C GLU A 303 -20.75 -10.67 -7.10
N LEU A 304 -19.75 -11.55 -7.11
CA LEU A 304 -18.74 -11.62 -8.17
C LEU A 304 -19.14 -12.55 -9.32
N LEU A 305 -20.12 -13.42 -9.08
CA LEU A 305 -20.63 -14.37 -10.05
C LEU A 305 -22.04 -13.98 -10.48
N VAL A 306 -22.39 -14.27 -11.72
CA VAL A 306 -23.72 -14.08 -12.28
C VAL A 306 -24.55 -15.34 -11.99
N PRO A 307 -25.52 -15.31 -11.05
CA PRO A 307 -26.18 -16.53 -10.58
C PRO A 307 -26.97 -17.24 -11.68
N SER A 308 -27.59 -16.49 -12.60
CA SER A 308 -28.41 -17.06 -13.68
C SER A 308 -27.62 -18.01 -14.58
N VAL A 309 -26.40 -17.65 -14.95
CA VAL A 309 -25.53 -18.48 -15.81
C VAL A 309 -25.12 -19.78 -15.10
N LEU A 310 -24.86 -19.71 -13.79
CA LEU A 310 -24.54 -20.89 -12.99
C LEU A 310 -25.75 -21.83 -12.85
N ILE A 311 -26.93 -21.27 -12.59
CA ILE A 311 -28.18 -22.05 -12.47
C ILE A 311 -28.51 -22.73 -13.81
N GLU A 312 -28.39 -22.01 -14.92
CA GLU A 312 -28.62 -22.57 -16.26
C GLU A 312 -27.67 -23.74 -16.55
N TRP A 313 -26.38 -23.57 -16.27
CA TRP A 313 -25.40 -24.65 -16.41
C TRP A 313 -25.74 -25.85 -15.51
N LEU A 314 -26.10 -25.62 -14.24
CA LEU A 314 -26.50 -26.69 -13.31
C LEU A 314 -27.74 -27.43 -13.81
N CYS A 315 -28.75 -26.73 -14.32
CA CYS A 315 -29.94 -27.35 -14.91
C CYS A 315 -29.58 -28.25 -16.09
N TYR A 316 -28.64 -27.84 -16.94
CA TYR A 316 -28.17 -28.66 -18.06
C TYR A 316 -27.47 -29.95 -17.59
N GLN A 317 -26.75 -29.93 -16.46
CA GLN A 317 -26.12 -31.14 -15.91
C GLN A 317 -27.13 -32.14 -15.32
N LEU A 318 -28.35 -31.70 -14.99
CA LEU A 318 -29.38 -32.52 -14.36
C LEU A 318 -30.38 -33.12 -15.36
N GLN A 319 -30.31 -32.72 -16.63
CA GLN A 319 -31.12 -33.24 -17.74
C GLN A 319 -30.48 -34.49 -18.32
#